data_AF-A0A4U1FJ42-F1
#
_entry.id   AF-A0A4U1FJ42-F1
#
_cell.length_a   1.000
_cell.length_b   1.000
_cell.length_c   1.000
_cell.angle_alpha   90.00
_cell.angle_beta   90.00
_cell.angle_gamma   90.00
#
_symmetry.space_group_name_H-M   'P 1'
#
loop_
_entity.id
_entity.type
_entity.pdbx_description
1 polymer ?
#
loop_
_entity_poly.entity_id
_entity_poly.type
_entity_poly.pdbx_seq_one_letter_code
_entity_poly.pdbx_strand_id
1 'polypeptide(L)'
;MRNHPMNLPVQLAASACVFNLTKQDLAAGMPVRLLADVTHLLLKAMEHFPNHQQLQKNCLLSLCSDRILQDVPFNRQVIALELKMGQNGILEICLGSFLTIQDIRGVQLVKFEAAKLVMQWLCNHEDQNMQRMAVAIISILAAKLSTEQTAQLGAELFIVRQLLQIVKQKTNQNSVDTTLKFTLSALWNLTDESPTTCRHFIENQGLELFMRVLESFPTESSIQQKVLGLLNNIAEVQELHSELMWKDFIDHISSLLHSVEVEVSYFAAGIIAHLISRGEQAWTLSRSQRNSLLDDLHSAILKWPTPECEMVAY
;
A
#
# COMPACT_ATOMS: atom_id res chain seq x y z
N MET A 1 -26.47 24.20 8.83
CA MET A 1 -25.75 24.16 7.53
C MET A 1 -26.59 24.69 6.37
N ARG A 2 -27.73 24.06 6.01
CA ARG A 2 -28.54 24.44 4.82
C ARG A 2 -28.95 25.92 4.76
N ASN A 3 -29.36 26.51 5.88
CA ASN A 3 -29.84 27.90 5.94
C ASN A 3 -28.73 28.97 5.88
N HIS A 4 -27.47 28.57 6.07
CA HIS A 4 -26.34 29.51 6.16
C HIS A 4 -25.12 29.03 5.34
N PRO A 5 -25.27 28.72 4.04
CA PRO A 5 -24.25 28.05 3.25
C PRO A 5 -22.92 28.82 3.17
N MET A 6 -22.97 30.15 3.15
CA MET A 6 -21.80 31.03 3.03
C MET A 6 -21.29 31.61 4.36
N ASN A 7 -21.84 31.19 5.51
CA ASN A 7 -21.40 31.69 6.81
C ASN A 7 -20.38 30.73 7.43
N LEU A 8 -19.09 31.09 7.37
CA LEU A 8 -17.99 30.24 7.84
C LEU A 8 -18.11 29.84 9.33
N PRO A 9 -18.32 30.75 10.30
CA PRO A 9 -18.53 30.36 11.70
C PRO A 9 -19.64 29.33 11.90
N VAL A 10 -20.77 29.50 11.19
CA VAL A 10 -21.90 28.56 11.27
C VAL A 10 -21.56 27.22 10.63
N GLN A 11 -20.88 27.20 9.48
CA GLN A 11 -20.47 25.94 8.85
C GLN A 11 -19.44 25.20 9.69
N LEU A 12 -18.49 25.91 10.32
CA LEU A 12 -17.45 25.33 11.16
C LEU A 12 -18.02 24.68 12.42
N ALA A 13 -18.92 25.39 13.12
CA ALA A 13 -19.61 24.84 14.28
C ALA A 13 -20.51 23.66 13.89
N ALA A 14 -21.25 23.79 12.79
CA ALA A 14 -22.17 22.75 12.37
C ALA A 14 -21.45 21.49 11.87
N SER A 15 -20.34 21.60 11.14
CA SER A 15 -19.55 20.43 10.71
C SER A 15 -18.90 19.71 11.90
N ALA A 16 -18.51 20.44 12.95
CA ALA A 16 -18.03 19.83 14.21
C ALA A 16 -19.15 19.04 14.91
N CYS A 17 -20.37 19.59 14.97
CA CYS A 17 -21.52 18.88 15.52
C CYS A 17 -21.85 17.62 14.72
N VAL A 18 -21.83 17.73 13.39
CA VAL A 18 -22.04 16.59 12.50
C VAL A 18 -21.00 15.51 12.74
N PHE A 19 -19.72 15.86 12.84
CA PHE A 19 -18.66 14.90 13.15
C PHE A 19 -18.95 14.14 14.44
N ASN A 20 -19.32 14.84 15.51
CA ASN A 20 -19.62 14.18 16.79
C ASN A 20 -20.83 13.25 16.70
N LEU A 21 -21.82 13.58 15.86
CA LEU A 21 -23.03 12.77 15.64
C LEU A 21 -22.78 11.57 14.72
N THR A 22 -21.76 11.64 13.86
CA THR A 22 -21.39 10.56 12.95
C THR A 22 -20.26 9.69 13.50
N LYS A 23 -19.71 10.04 14.67
CA LYS A 23 -18.73 9.25 15.42
C LYS A 23 -19.44 8.31 16.41
N GLN A 24 -18.91 7.10 16.62
CA GLN A 24 -19.41 6.08 17.56
C GLN A 24 -20.83 5.56 17.21
N ASP A 25 -21.44 4.80 18.12
CA ASP A 25 -22.71 4.08 17.90
C ASP A 25 -23.93 5.00 17.62
N LEU A 26 -23.78 6.32 17.77
CA LEU A 26 -24.84 7.31 17.52
C LEU A 26 -25.25 7.35 16.04
N ALA A 27 -24.33 7.07 15.12
CA ALA A 27 -24.61 7.04 13.70
C ALA A 27 -25.57 5.90 13.32
N ALA A 28 -25.55 4.78 14.06
CA ALA A 28 -26.40 3.62 13.79
C ALA A 28 -27.90 3.92 13.95
N GLY A 29 -28.25 4.86 14.83
CA GLY A 29 -29.64 5.30 15.05
C GLY A 29 -30.15 6.34 14.04
N MET A 30 -29.32 6.83 13.13
CA MET A 30 -29.69 7.91 12.21
C MET A 30 -30.35 7.39 10.93
N PRO A 31 -31.43 8.03 10.44
CA PRO A 31 -32.02 7.67 9.15
C PRO A 31 -31.03 7.90 7.99
N VAL A 32 -30.89 6.92 7.10
CA VAL A 32 -29.98 6.98 5.93
C VAL A 32 -30.25 8.21 5.05
N ARG A 33 -31.53 8.61 4.89
CA ARG A 33 -31.89 9.83 4.14
C ARG A 33 -31.32 11.11 4.77
N LEU A 34 -31.27 11.18 6.09
CA LEU A 34 -30.69 12.30 6.80
C LEU A 34 -29.17 12.33 6.63
N LEU A 35 -28.53 11.16 6.70
CA LEU A 35 -27.10 11.02 6.44
C LEU A 35 -26.73 11.47 5.03
N ALA A 36 -27.53 11.11 4.02
CA ALA A 36 -27.33 11.57 2.64
C ALA A 36 -27.42 13.11 2.49
N ASP A 37 -28.43 13.71 3.12
CA ASP A 37 -28.60 15.16 3.16
C ASP A 37 -27.42 15.87 3.83
N VAL A 38 -26.92 15.29 4.92
CA VAL A 38 -25.76 15.79 5.67
C VAL A 38 -24.48 15.67 4.84
N THR A 39 -24.23 14.52 4.19
CA THR A 39 -23.11 14.32 3.26
C THR A 39 -23.08 15.40 2.20
N HIS A 40 -24.22 15.70 1.56
CA HIS A 40 -24.32 16.78 0.57
C HIS A 40 -23.99 18.16 1.13
N LEU A 41 -24.42 18.44 2.36
CA LEU A 41 -24.16 19.72 3.02
C LEU A 41 -22.70 19.88 3.46
N LEU A 42 -22.05 18.80 3.90
CA LEU A 42 -20.63 18.77 4.22
C LEU A 42 -19.77 19.04 2.99
N LEU A 43 -20.07 18.35 1.88
CA LEU A 43 -19.41 18.54 0.60
C LEU A 43 -19.54 19.98 0.11
N LYS A 44 -20.76 20.54 0.13
CA LYS A 44 -20.98 21.95 -0.18
C LYS A 44 -20.20 22.89 0.73
N ALA A 45 -20.14 22.63 2.04
CA ALA A 45 -19.36 23.46 2.96
C ALA A 45 -17.87 23.44 2.59
N MET A 46 -17.33 22.27 2.23
CA MET A 46 -15.94 22.15 1.78
C MET A 46 -15.70 22.92 0.48
N GLU A 47 -16.68 22.94 -0.42
CA GLU A 47 -16.66 23.64 -1.71
C GLU A 47 -16.61 25.17 -1.55
N HIS A 48 -17.38 25.70 -0.59
CA HIS A 48 -17.42 27.13 -0.31
C HIS A 48 -16.21 27.64 0.47
N PHE A 49 -15.51 26.77 1.20
CA PHE A 49 -14.39 27.15 2.07
C PHE A 49 -13.15 26.25 1.90
N PRO A 50 -12.58 26.16 0.69
CA PRO A 50 -11.49 25.22 0.36
C PRO A 50 -10.20 25.46 1.17
N ASN A 51 -9.99 26.69 1.64
CA ASN A 51 -8.77 27.08 2.36
C ASN A 51 -8.89 27.01 3.89
N HIS A 52 -10.06 26.61 4.42
CA HIS A 52 -10.30 26.64 5.87
C HIS A 52 -10.05 25.27 6.51
N GLN A 53 -8.81 25.05 6.97
CA GLN A 53 -8.32 23.73 7.39
C GLN A 53 -9.20 23.02 8.43
N GLN A 54 -9.64 23.71 9.49
CA GLN A 54 -10.45 23.06 10.53
C GLN A 54 -11.85 22.65 10.02
N LEU A 55 -12.40 23.38 9.06
CA LEU A 55 -13.71 23.05 8.47
C LEU A 55 -13.58 21.79 7.63
N GLN A 56 -12.58 21.80 6.75
CA GLN A 56 -12.24 20.67 5.91
C GLN A 56 -12.02 19.43 6.76
N LYS A 57 -11.23 19.53 7.84
CA LYS A 57 -10.99 18.44 8.79
C LYS A 57 -12.28 17.86 9.37
N ASN A 58 -13.18 18.71 9.85
CA ASN A 58 -14.44 18.26 10.43
C ASN A 58 -15.35 17.59 9.38
N CYS A 59 -15.44 18.14 8.18
CA CYS A 59 -16.26 17.57 7.12
C CYS A 59 -15.71 16.23 6.64
N LEU A 60 -14.41 16.15 6.43
CA LEU A 60 -13.67 14.95 6.05
C LEU A 60 -13.81 13.84 7.11
N LEU A 61 -13.57 14.17 8.39
CA LEU A 61 -13.89 13.31 9.55
C LEU A 61 -15.32 12.76 9.52
N SER A 62 -16.28 13.62 9.22
CA SER A 62 -17.70 13.26 9.24
C SER A 62 -18.10 12.34 8.09
N LEU A 63 -17.63 12.64 6.88
CA LEU A 63 -17.83 11.84 5.66
C LEU A 63 -17.23 10.45 5.80
N CYS A 64 -16.34 10.29 6.78
CA CYS A 64 -15.58 9.08 7.07
C CYS A 64 -16.07 8.37 8.33
N SER A 65 -17.38 8.45 8.52
CA SER A 65 -18.13 7.56 9.39
C SER A 65 -18.45 6.27 8.64
N ASP A 66 -18.24 5.12 9.29
CA ASP A 66 -18.56 3.80 8.73
C ASP A 66 -20.00 3.73 8.21
N ARG A 67 -20.96 4.33 8.92
CA ARG A 67 -22.38 4.33 8.54
C ARG A 67 -22.66 5.13 7.27
N ILE A 68 -22.05 6.32 7.14
CA ILE A 68 -22.20 7.15 5.94
C ILE A 68 -21.63 6.41 4.74
N LEU A 69 -20.49 5.77 4.93
CA LEU A 69 -19.76 5.09 3.87
C LEU A 69 -20.42 3.80 3.40
N GLN A 70 -21.07 3.08 4.31
CA GLN A 70 -21.80 1.85 3.97
C GLN A 70 -23.17 2.12 3.34
N ASP A 71 -23.93 3.10 3.83
CA ASP A 71 -25.35 3.23 3.49
C ASP A 71 -25.72 4.41 2.59
N VAL A 72 -24.84 5.40 2.42
CA VAL A 72 -25.14 6.58 1.58
C VAL A 72 -24.55 6.37 0.18
N PRO A 73 -25.36 6.42 -0.89
CA PRO A 73 -24.85 6.32 -2.26
C PRO A 73 -24.07 7.58 -2.66
N PHE A 74 -22.75 7.45 -2.82
CA PHE A 74 -21.86 8.53 -3.29
C PHE A 74 -21.92 8.66 -4.82
N ASN A 75 -22.36 9.81 -5.32
CA ASN A 75 -22.36 10.13 -6.76
C ASN A 75 -21.18 11.04 -7.14
N ARG A 76 -20.88 11.09 -8.46
CA ARG A 76 -19.75 11.76 -9.17
C ARG A 76 -19.29 13.15 -8.68
N GLN A 77 -20.04 13.87 -7.86
CA GLN A 77 -19.70 15.21 -7.36
C GLN A 77 -18.63 15.21 -6.25
N VAL A 78 -18.47 14.10 -5.52
CA VAL A 78 -17.46 13.97 -4.44
C VAL A 78 -16.03 13.99 -5.01
N ILE A 79 -15.84 13.39 -6.19
CA ILE A 79 -14.56 13.30 -6.92
C ILE A 79 -14.08 14.70 -7.37
N ALA A 80 -15.00 15.60 -7.71
CA ALA A 80 -14.66 16.96 -8.16
C ALA A 80 -14.20 17.90 -7.03
N LEU A 81 -14.60 17.61 -5.79
CA LEU A 81 -14.25 18.35 -4.58
C LEU A 81 -12.87 17.95 -4.06
N GLU A 82 -12.53 16.66 -4.12
CA GLU A 82 -11.19 16.14 -3.83
C GLU A 82 -10.11 16.77 -4.74
N LEU A 83 -10.45 17.02 -6.01
CA LEU A 83 -9.55 17.64 -7.01
C LEU A 83 -9.19 19.11 -6.72
N LYS A 84 -9.98 19.86 -5.93
CA LYS A 84 -9.70 21.28 -5.60
C LYS A 84 -8.95 21.49 -4.28
N MET A 85 -8.92 20.48 -3.40
CA MET A 85 -8.42 20.62 -2.02
C MET A 85 -7.04 20.01 -1.78
N GLY A 86 -6.40 19.48 -2.82
CA GLY A 86 -5.00 19.05 -2.81
C GLY A 86 -4.03 20.23 -2.66
N GLN A 87 -4.19 21.06 -1.62
CA GLN A 87 -3.29 22.12 -1.19
C GLN A 87 -3.13 22.20 0.34
N ASN A 88 -3.92 21.47 1.16
CA ASN A 88 -4.03 21.79 2.60
C ASN A 88 -3.90 20.65 3.63
N GLY A 89 -3.44 19.44 3.28
CA GLY A 89 -2.96 18.49 4.30
C GLY A 89 -4.00 17.72 5.12
N ILE A 90 -5.20 17.45 4.59
CA ILE A 90 -6.36 16.98 5.39
C ILE A 90 -6.83 15.56 4.98
N LEU A 91 -6.02 14.82 4.23
CA LEU A 91 -6.38 13.47 3.78
C LEU A 91 -6.36 12.41 4.92
N GLU A 92 -5.81 12.72 6.10
CA GLU A 92 -5.35 11.69 7.06
C GLU A 92 -6.49 10.96 7.75
N ILE A 93 -7.67 11.54 7.67
CA ILE A 93 -8.81 11.10 8.43
C ILE A 93 -9.79 10.33 7.55
N CYS A 94 -9.86 10.64 6.26
CA CYS A 94 -10.97 10.16 5.46
C CYS A 94 -10.91 8.68 5.10
N LEU A 95 -9.72 8.11 5.13
CA LEU A 95 -9.51 6.87 4.42
C LEU A 95 -9.82 5.65 5.30
N GLY A 96 -9.73 5.76 6.63
CA GLY A 96 -9.96 4.63 7.54
C GLY A 96 -11.29 3.90 7.33
N SER A 97 -12.36 4.65 7.11
CA SER A 97 -13.72 4.12 6.92
C SER A 97 -14.08 3.89 5.45
N PHE A 98 -13.44 4.60 4.49
CA PHE A 98 -13.67 4.38 3.04
C PHE A 98 -13.19 2.98 2.60
N LEU A 99 -12.28 2.44 3.40
CA LEU A 99 -11.60 1.18 3.17
C LEU A 99 -12.40 -0.04 3.65
N THR A 100 -13.47 0.09 4.43
CA THR A 100 -14.28 -1.05 4.92
C THR A 100 -15.44 -1.44 3.98
N ILE A 101 -15.71 -0.67 2.91
CA ILE A 101 -16.82 -0.94 1.99
C ILE A 101 -16.42 -1.99 0.92
N GLN A 102 -17.16 -3.11 0.90
CA GLN A 102 -17.07 -4.16 -0.12
C GLN A 102 -18.02 -3.89 -1.31
N ASP A 103 -17.55 -4.28 -2.51
CA ASP A 103 -18.28 -4.61 -3.75
C ASP A 103 -19.43 -3.72 -4.23
N ILE A 104 -19.08 -2.59 -4.85
CA ILE A 104 -19.92 -1.94 -5.88
C ILE A 104 -19.01 -1.49 -7.02
N ARG A 105 -19.31 -1.83 -8.28
CA ARG A 105 -18.46 -1.52 -9.47
C ARG A 105 -18.09 -0.04 -9.62
N GLY A 106 -18.90 0.88 -9.07
CA GLY A 106 -18.58 2.31 -9.03
C GLY A 106 -17.47 2.69 -8.04
N VAL A 107 -17.24 1.89 -7.00
CA VAL A 107 -16.26 2.13 -5.93
C VAL A 107 -14.84 1.73 -6.36
N GLN A 108 -14.68 0.75 -7.25
CA GLN A 108 -13.37 0.35 -7.79
C GLN A 108 -12.72 1.44 -8.66
N LEU A 109 -13.51 2.15 -9.47
CA LEU A 109 -13.00 3.27 -10.27
C LEU A 109 -12.57 4.44 -9.36
N VAL A 110 -13.34 4.73 -8.31
CA VAL A 110 -13.00 5.77 -7.32
C VAL A 110 -11.72 5.44 -6.55
N LYS A 111 -11.53 4.16 -6.15
CA LYS A 111 -10.31 3.69 -5.49
C LYS A 111 -9.06 3.89 -6.37
N PHE A 112 -9.17 3.61 -7.67
CA PHE A 112 -8.07 3.77 -8.61
C PHE A 112 -7.71 5.25 -8.87
N GLU A 113 -8.71 6.10 -9.12
CA GLU A 113 -8.47 7.54 -9.31
C GLU A 113 -7.91 8.20 -8.04
N ALA A 114 -8.41 7.81 -6.86
CA ALA A 114 -7.86 8.27 -5.58
C ALA A 114 -6.39 7.82 -5.39
N ALA A 115 -6.05 6.58 -5.74
CA ALA A 115 -4.67 6.09 -5.66
C ALA A 115 -3.75 6.90 -6.58
N LYS A 116 -4.17 7.14 -7.83
CA LYS A 116 -3.42 7.93 -8.82
C LYS A 116 -3.17 9.36 -8.34
N LEU A 117 -4.19 9.99 -7.78
CA LEU A 117 -4.08 11.36 -7.26
C LEU A 117 -3.16 11.45 -6.05
N VAL A 118 -3.30 10.55 -5.07
CA VAL A 118 -2.43 10.49 -3.88
C VAL A 118 -0.97 10.28 -4.28
N MET A 119 -0.73 9.45 -5.30
CA MET A 119 0.61 9.20 -5.82
C MET A 119 1.21 10.39 -6.56
N GLN A 120 0.44 11.08 -7.41
CA GLN A 120 0.87 12.33 -8.04
C GLN A 120 1.20 13.40 -6.99
N TRP A 121 0.47 13.42 -5.88
CA TRP A 121 0.66 14.37 -4.79
C TRP A 121 1.93 14.08 -3.97
N LEU A 122 2.22 12.81 -3.71
CA LEU A 122 3.45 12.33 -3.06
C LEU A 122 4.72 12.70 -3.84
N CYS A 123 4.60 12.96 -5.16
CA CYS A 123 5.71 13.42 -6.00
C CYS A 123 6.02 14.90 -5.86
N ASN A 124 5.07 15.71 -5.37
CA ASN A 124 5.13 17.17 -5.44
C ASN A 124 5.39 17.85 -4.08
N HIS A 125 5.52 17.10 -2.98
CA HIS A 125 5.62 17.66 -1.63
C HIS A 125 6.66 16.94 -0.76
N GLU A 126 7.43 17.71 0.03
CA GLU A 126 8.52 17.20 0.89
C GLU A 126 8.09 16.94 2.36
N ASP A 127 6.81 17.12 2.70
CA ASP A 127 6.33 16.98 4.08
C ASP A 127 6.28 15.50 4.53
N GLN A 128 7.02 15.17 5.60
CA GLN A 128 7.12 13.81 6.11
C GLN A 128 5.79 13.23 6.59
N ASN A 129 4.92 14.01 7.23
CA ASN A 129 3.62 13.52 7.71
C ASN A 129 2.71 13.20 6.52
N MET A 130 2.75 14.05 5.49
CA MET A 130 1.99 13.83 4.26
C MET A 130 2.50 12.62 3.49
N GLN A 131 3.82 12.40 3.47
CA GLN A 131 4.45 11.20 2.92
C GLN A 131 3.97 9.94 3.66
N ARG A 132 3.93 9.95 5.00
CA ARG A 132 3.40 8.81 5.79
C ARG A 132 1.98 8.45 5.39
N MET A 133 1.14 9.47 5.27
CA MET A 133 -0.27 9.33 4.93
C MET A 133 -0.46 8.80 3.52
N ALA A 134 0.18 9.40 2.52
CA ALA A 134 0.07 8.98 1.14
C ALA A 134 0.55 7.53 0.94
N VAL A 135 1.65 7.13 1.58
CA VAL A 135 2.13 5.75 1.59
C VAL A 135 1.11 4.79 2.23
N ALA A 136 0.53 5.14 3.37
CA ALA A 136 -0.47 4.30 4.02
C ALA A 136 -1.68 4.07 3.11
N ILE A 137 -2.17 5.13 2.46
CA ILE A 137 -3.29 5.06 1.53
C ILE A 137 -2.96 4.16 0.35
N ILE A 138 -1.80 4.36 -0.28
CA ILE A 138 -1.32 3.54 -1.39
C ILE A 138 -1.24 2.07 -0.99
N SER A 139 -0.68 1.77 0.19
CA SER A 139 -0.50 0.39 0.65
C SER A 139 -1.83 -0.35 0.77
N ILE A 140 -2.88 0.34 1.21
CA ILE A 140 -4.21 -0.25 1.38
C ILE A 140 -4.95 -0.31 0.05
N LEU A 141 -4.86 0.75 -0.78
CA LEU A 141 -5.50 0.77 -2.08
C LEU A 141 -4.93 -0.31 -3.00
N ALA A 142 -3.60 -0.45 -3.06
CA ALA A 142 -2.95 -1.48 -3.87
C ALA A 142 -3.43 -2.91 -3.52
N ALA A 143 -3.69 -3.19 -2.24
CA ALA A 143 -4.24 -4.49 -1.79
C ALA A 143 -5.73 -4.70 -2.13
N LYS A 144 -6.43 -3.67 -2.61
CA LYS A 144 -7.90 -3.69 -2.86
C LYS A 144 -8.27 -3.38 -4.31
N LEU A 145 -7.29 -3.05 -5.14
CA LEU A 145 -7.46 -2.87 -6.57
C LEU A 145 -7.45 -4.25 -7.25
N SER A 146 -8.08 -4.35 -8.43
CA SER A 146 -7.89 -5.53 -9.25
C SER A 146 -6.46 -5.59 -9.78
N THR A 147 -5.98 -6.77 -10.16
CA THR A 147 -4.67 -6.96 -10.79
C THR A 147 -4.41 -5.95 -11.91
N GLU A 148 -5.38 -5.76 -12.81
CA GLU A 148 -5.25 -4.82 -13.93
C GLU A 148 -5.05 -3.38 -13.46
N GLN A 149 -5.78 -2.94 -12.44
CA GLN A 149 -5.66 -1.59 -11.89
C GLN A 149 -4.35 -1.41 -11.12
N THR A 150 -3.92 -2.42 -10.37
CA THR A 150 -2.63 -2.42 -9.67
C THR A 150 -1.47 -2.32 -10.65
N ALA A 151 -1.52 -3.08 -11.75
CA ALA A 151 -0.53 -3.02 -12.82
C ALA A 151 -0.52 -1.65 -13.53
N GLN A 152 -1.69 -1.08 -13.84
CA GLN A 152 -1.78 0.27 -14.42
C GLN A 152 -1.20 1.34 -13.50
N LEU A 153 -1.44 1.22 -12.19
CA LEU A 153 -0.92 2.13 -11.19
C LEU A 153 0.61 2.01 -11.06
N GLY A 154 1.12 0.78 -11.01
CA GLY A 154 2.54 0.49 -10.90
C GLY A 154 3.33 0.71 -12.19
N ALA A 155 2.68 0.85 -13.35
CA ALA A 155 3.32 1.18 -14.63
C ALA A 155 3.76 2.65 -14.71
N GLU A 156 3.24 3.50 -13.83
CA GLU A 156 3.68 4.89 -13.72
C GLU A 156 5.06 4.93 -13.02
N LEU A 157 6.13 4.97 -13.82
CA LEU A 157 7.54 4.87 -13.38
C LEU A 157 7.91 5.74 -12.15
N PHE A 158 7.30 6.92 -12.03
CA PHE A 158 7.59 7.84 -10.93
C PHE A 158 7.15 7.30 -9.57
N ILE A 159 6.12 6.45 -9.51
CA ILE A 159 5.51 5.96 -8.27
C ILE A 159 6.46 4.99 -7.58
N VAL A 160 6.92 3.98 -8.32
CA VAL A 160 7.89 2.99 -7.84
C VAL A 160 9.16 3.70 -7.38
N ARG A 161 9.66 4.65 -8.18
CA ARG A 161 10.84 5.45 -7.84
C ARG A 161 10.69 6.22 -6.53
N GLN A 162 9.54 6.88 -6.31
CA GLN A 162 9.31 7.60 -5.06
C GLN A 162 9.25 6.66 -3.86
N LEU A 163 8.49 5.56 -3.95
CA LEU A 163 8.41 4.57 -2.87
C LEU A 163 9.79 4.01 -2.51
N LEU A 164 10.63 3.70 -3.51
CA LEU A 164 12.01 3.26 -3.30
C LEU A 164 12.87 4.33 -2.60
N GLN A 165 12.68 5.62 -2.90
CA GLN A 165 13.36 6.69 -2.16
C GLN A 165 12.98 6.72 -0.68
N ILE A 166 11.72 6.46 -0.34
CA ILE A 166 11.25 6.38 1.05
C ILE A 166 11.93 5.22 1.76
N VAL A 167 11.94 4.03 1.14
CA VAL A 167 12.63 2.86 1.68
C VAL A 167 14.11 3.20 1.92
N LYS A 168 14.79 3.77 0.92
CA LYS A 168 16.20 4.17 1.04
C LYS A 168 16.45 5.14 2.18
N GLN A 169 15.59 6.16 2.34
CA GLN A 169 15.70 7.13 3.43
C GLN A 169 15.53 6.45 4.79
N LYS A 170 14.51 5.59 4.95
CA LYS A 170 14.21 4.90 6.21
C LYS A 170 15.27 3.87 6.59
N THR A 171 15.78 3.13 5.61
CA THR A 171 16.90 2.20 5.80
C THR A 171 18.15 2.95 6.24
N ASN A 172 18.51 4.08 5.60
CA ASN A 172 19.66 4.88 6.01
C ASN A 172 19.51 5.50 7.42
N GLN A 173 18.28 5.70 7.89
CA GLN A 173 17.99 6.17 9.25
C GLN A 173 18.01 5.03 10.29
N ASN A 174 18.16 3.77 9.87
CA ASN A 174 18.03 2.58 10.72
C ASN A 174 16.76 2.60 11.59
N SER A 175 15.66 3.09 11.03
CA SER A 175 14.40 3.27 11.75
C SER A 175 13.30 2.43 11.13
N VAL A 176 12.78 1.48 11.91
CA VAL A 176 11.61 0.68 11.55
C VAL A 176 10.37 1.39 12.11
N ASP A 177 9.70 2.15 11.25
CA ASP A 177 8.43 2.80 11.56
C ASP A 177 7.29 2.29 10.66
N THR A 178 6.07 2.72 10.97
CA THR A 178 4.88 2.37 10.19
C THR A 178 4.99 2.81 8.74
N THR A 179 5.72 3.90 8.45
CA THR A 179 5.93 4.38 7.09
C THR A 179 6.72 3.36 6.28
N LEU A 180 7.86 2.88 6.80
CA LEU A 180 8.63 1.83 6.13
C LEU A 180 7.78 0.58 5.89
N LYS A 181 7.04 0.11 6.90
CA LYS A 181 6.17 -1.07 6.78
C LYS A 181 5.11 -0.91 5.69
N PHE A 182 4.44 0.25 5.64
CA PHE A 182 3.45 0.52 4.61
C PHE A 182 4.07 0.72 3.22
N THR A 183 5.25 1.34 3.11
CA THR A 183 5.94 1.48 1.82
C THR A 183 6.32 0.12 1.25
N LEU A 184 6.83 -0.79 2.08
CA LEU A 184 7.16 -2.15 1.63
C LEU A 184 5.91 -2.93 1.23
N SER A 185 4.82 -2.83 1.99
CA SER A 185 3.54 -3.44 1.61
C SER A 185 2.97 -2.87 0.31
N ALA A 186 3.08 -1.56 0.09
CA ALA A 186 2.69 -0.93 -1.16
C ALA A 186 3.47 -1.48 -2.36
N LEU A 187 4.80 -1.54 -2.24
CA LEU A 187 5.66 -2.06 -3.30
C LEU A 187 5.39 -3.54 -3.59
N TRP A 188 5.17 -4.35 -2.55
CA TRP A 188 4.84 -5.77 -2.72
C TRP A 188 3.52 -5.92 -3.50
N ASN A 189 2.46 -5.23 -3.07
CA ASN A 189 1.18 -5.29 -3.79
C ASN A 189 1.29 -4.75 -5.22
N LEU A 190 2.05 -3.67 -5.46
CA LEU A 190 2.21 -3.10 -6.80
C LEU A 190 3.00 -3.98 -7.77
N THR A 191 3.84 -4.88 -7.26
CA THR A 191 4.62 -5.83 -8.07
C THR A 191 3.88 -7.15 -8.30
N ASP A 192 2.82 -7.41 -7.54
CA ASP A 192 1.99 -8.60 -7.69
C ASP A 192 1.33 -8.67 -9.06
N GLU A 193 1.49 -9.81 -9.74
CA GLU A 193 1.00 -10.06 -11.10
C GLU A 193 1.31 -8.92 -12.12
N SER A 194 2.38 -8.14 -11.89
CA SER A 194 2.73 -6.96 -12.71
C SER A 194 4.18 -6.98 -13.21
N PRO A 195 4.48 -7.66 -14.34
CA PRO A 195 5.82 -7.72 -14.93
C PRO A 195 6.43 -6.34 -15.23
N THR A 196 5.61 -5.37 -15.66
CA THR A 196 6.05 -3.99 -15.92
C THR A 196 6.52 -3.30 -14.65
N THR A 197 5.79 -3.46 -13.54
CA THR A 197 6.18 -2.85 -12.26
C THR A 197 7.41 -3.51 -11.66
N CYS A 198 7.53 -4.84 -11.76
CA CYS A 198 8.77 -5.56 -11.41
C CYS A 198 9.96 -5.03 -12.21
N ARG A 199 9.82 -4.79 -13.52
CA ARG A 199 10.88 -4.22 -14.34
C ARG A 199 11.28 -2.81 -13.87
N HIS A 200 10.31 -1.94 -13.61
CA HIS A 200 10.60 -0.61 -13.08
C HIS A 200 11.27 -0.63 -11.72
N PHE A 201 10.95 -1.61 -10.86
CA PHE A 201 11.65 -1.81 -9.61
C PHE A 201 13.14 -2.13 -9.83
N ILE A 202 13.46 -3.05 -10.75
CA ILE A 202 14.85 -3.37 -11.13
C ILE A 202 15.57 -2.14 -11.68
N GLU A 203 14.96 -1.44 -12.66
CA GLU A 203 15.54 -0.25 -13.31
C GLU A 203 15.87 0.88 -12.33
N ASN A 204 15.20 0.92 -11.17
CA ASN A 204 15.43 1.89 -10.10
C ASN A 204 16.34 1.37 -8.97
N GLN A 205 17.18 0.36 -9.22
CA GLN A 205 18.12 -0.24 -8.24
C GLN A 205 17.39 -0.79 -7.00
N GLY A 206 16.19 -1.35 -7.22
CA GLY A 206 15.37 -1.90 -6.15
C GLY A 206 16.00 -3.12 -5.48
N LEU A 207 16.67 -4.00 -6.25
CA LEU A 207 17.30 -5.21 -5.72
C LEU A 207 18.38 -4.90 -4.70
N GLU A 208 19.32 -4.02 -5.05
CA GLU A 208 20.42 -3.64 -4.17
C GLU A 208 19.91 -2.92 -2.91
N LEU A 209 18.85 -2.12 -3.06
CA LEU A 209 18.20 -1.49 -1.93
C LEU A 209 17.55 -2.52 -1.01
N PHE A 210 16.83 -3.50 -1.56
CA PHE A 210 16.11 -4.50 -0.77
C PHE A 210 17.05 -5.50 -0.09
N MET A 211 18.18 -5.85 -0.73
CA MET A 211 19.28 -6.57 -0.09
C MET A 211 19.81 -5.79 1.12
N ARG A 212 20.06 -4.47 0.96
CA ARG A 212 20.47 -3.61 2.08
C ARG A 212 19.41 -3.55 3.19
N VAL A 213 18.11 -3.58 2.87
CA VAL A 213 17.05 -3.63 3.88
C VAL A 213 17.15 -4.92 4.71
N LEU A 214 17.33 -6.08 4.07
CA LEU A 214 17.50 -7.36 4.77
C LEU A 214 18.73 -7.37 5.68
N GLU A 215 19.85 -6.79 5.21
CA GLU A 215 21.09 -6.65 5.97
C GLU A 215 20.97 -5.65 7.15
N SER A 216 20.19 -4.58 6.97
CA SER A 216 20.02 -3.53 8.00
C SER A 216 19.05 -3.96 9.10
N PHE A 217 18.10 -4.85 8.79
CA PHE A 217 17.05 -5.29 9.69
C PHE A 217 16.96 -6.83 9.78
N PRO A 218 18.05 -7.54 10.14
CA PRO A 218 18.12 -9.00 10.10
C PRO A 218 17.24 -9.70 11.15
N THR A 219 16.78 -8.98 12.18
CA THR A 219 15.92 -9.50 13.26
C THR A 219 14.46 -9.10 13.11
N GLU A 220 14.12 -8.33 12.08
CA GLU A 220 12.78 -7.77 11.89
C GLU A 220 11.98 -8.63 10.90
N SER A 221 11.42 -9.74 11.38
CA SER A 221 10.68 -10.71 10.55
C SER A 221 9.56 -10.05 9.74
N SER A 222 8.83 -9.10 10.34
CA SER A 222 7.76 -8.36 9.67
C SER A 222 8.21 -7.51 8.47
N ILE A 223 9.48 -7.11 8.43
CA ILE A 223 10.14 -6.40 7.32
C ILE A 223 10.66 -7.41 6.31
N GLN A 224 11.35 -8.46 6.77
CA GLN A 224 11.88 -9.54 5.92
C GLN A 224 10.78 -10.18 5.08
N GLN A 225 9.64 -10.50 5.68
CA GLN A 225 8.48 -11.07 4.96
C GLN A 225 8.01 -10.18 3.80
N LYS A 226 7.96 -8.85 3.98
CA LYS A 226 7.50 -7.93 2.92
C LYS A 226 8.53 -7.78 1.81
N VAL A 227 9.81 -7.75 2.17
CA VAL A 227 10.91 -7.71 1.22
C VAL A 227 10.96 -9.00 0.40
N LEU A 228 10.91 -10.15 1.06
CA LEU A 228 10.94 -11.45 0.39
C LEU A 228 9.68 -11.71 -0.43
N GLY A 229 8.50 -11.29 0.04
CA GLY A 229 7.27 -11.34 -0.75
C GLY A 229 7.40 -10.60 -2.08
N LEU A 230 7.92 -9.36 -2.06
CA LEU A 230 8.20 -8.63 -3.30
C LEU A 230 9.24 -9.34 -4.19
N LEU A 231 10.34 -9.83 -3.61
CA LEU A 231 11.38 -10.53 -4.36
C LEU A 231 10.86 -11.85 -4.97
N ASN A 232 9.90 -12.52 -4.32
CA ASN A 232 9.21 -13.68 -4.87
C ASN A 232 8.42 -13.31 -6.13
N ASN A 233 7.65 -12.22 -6.10
CA ASN A 233 6.92 -11.71 -7.26
C ASN A 233 7.87 -11.39 -8.43
N ILE A 234 9.07 -10.87 -8.16
CA ILE A 234 10.10 -10.66 -9.20
C ILE A 234 10.62 -12.01 -9.73
N ALA A 235 10.85 -12.99 -8.87
CA ALA A 235 11.28 -14.33 -9.26
C ALA A 235 10.21 -15.09 -10.07
N GLU A 236 8.94 -14.70 -10.02
CA GLU A 236 7.91 -15.26 -10.90
C GLU A 236 8.06 -14.78 -12.36
N VAL A 237 8.53 -13.53 -12.55
CA VAL A 237 8.68 -12.89 -13.86
C VAL A 237 9.89 -13.45 -14.60
N GLN A 238 9.63 -14.32 -15.58
CA GLN A 238 10.66 -15.07 -16.30
C GLN A 238 11.74 -14.18 -16.94
N GLU A 239 11.37 -13.03 -17.48
CA GLU A 239 12.27 -12.12 -18.19
C GLU A 239 13.26 -11.40 -17.25
N LEU A 240 13.03 -11.42 -15.94
CA LEU A 240 13.88 -10.76 -14.94
C LEU A 240 14.82 -11.71 -14.21
N HIS A 241 14.78 -13.01 -14.52
CA HIS A 241 15.60 -14.02 -13.82
C HIS A 241 17.10 -13.74 -13.87
N SER A 242 17.61 -13.24 -14.99
CA SER A 242 19.03 -12.90 -15.12
C SER A 242 19.48 -11.85 -14.11
N GLU A 243 18.59 -10.95 -13.71
CA GLU A 243 18.87 -9.87 -12.75
C GLU A 243 19.02 -10.41 -11.31
N LEU A 244 18.47 -11.61 -11.04
CA LEU A 244 18.56 -12.29 -9.75
C LEU A 244 19.77 -13.25 -9.66
N MET A 245 20.48 -13.49 -10.77
CA MET A 245 21.54 -14.50 -10.86
C MET A 245 22.92 -13.96 -10.49
N TRP A 246 23.06 -13.48 -9.26
CA TRP A 246 24.35 -13.06 -8.71
C TRP A 246 24.57 -13.67 -7.33
N LYS A 247 25.84 -13.98 -7.04
CA LYS A 247 26.24 -14.84 -5.92
C LYS A 247 25.73 -14.35 -4.57
N ASP A 248 25.92 -13.07 -4.27
CA ASP A 248 25.58 -12.52 -2.94
C ASP A 248 24.06 -12.55 -2.70
N PHE A 249 23.25 -12.33 -3.74
CA PHE A 249 21.79 -12.49 -3.64
C PHE A 249 21.42 -13.94 -3.32
N ILE A 250 21.92 -14.90 -4.09
CA ILE A 250 21.61 -16.31 -3.88
C ILE A 250 22.06 -16.79 -2.51
N ASP A 251 23.28 -16.44 -2.09
CA ASP A 251 23.82 -16.83 -0.80
C ASP A 251 23.00 -16.22 0.36
N HIS A 252 22.54 -14.97 0.22
CA HIS A 252 21.70 -14.32 1.24
C HIS A 252 20.31 -14.96 1.30
N ILE A 253 19.64 -15.21 0.17
CA ILE A 253 18.34 -15.89 0.15
C ILE A 253 18.46 -17.32 0.71
N SER A 254 19.55 -18.03 0.37
CA SER A 254 19.83 -19.35 0.95
C SER A 254 20.00 -19.30 2.47
N SER A 255 20.61 -18.24 3.02
CA SER A 255 20.72 -18.09 4.47
C SER A 255 19.36 -17.92 5.16
N LEU A 256 18.41 -17.24 4.49
CA LEU A 256 17.07 -16.98 4.99
C LEU A 256 16.15 -18.21 4.96
N LEU A 257 16.51 -19.27 4.22
CA LEU A 257 15.83 -20.57 4.29
C LEU A 257 15.81 -21.15 5.72
N HIS A 258 16.83 -20.84 6.52
CA HIS A 258 17.01 -21.36 7.87
C HIS A 258 16.60 -20.36 8.95
N SER A 259 15.72 -19.41 8.62
CA SER A 259 15.11 -18.50 9.59
C SER A 259 14.38 -19.26 10.69
N VAL A 260 14.35 -18.67 11.90
CA VAL A 260 13.51 -19.16 13.00
C VAL A 260 12.02 -18.93 12.73
N GLU A 261 11.71 -17.95 11.87
CA GLU A 261 10.36 -17.57 11.45
C GLU A 261 10.03 -18.31 10.14
N VAL A 262 9.09 -19.25 10.21
CA VAL A 262 8.76 -20.14 9.08
C VAL A 262 8.26 -19.36 7.86
N GLU A 263 7.62 -18.21 8.04
CA GLU A 263 7.14 -17.35 6.97
C GLU A 263 8.29 -16.74 6.16
N VAL A 264 9.40 -16.40 6.82
CA VAL A 264 10.62 -15.91 6.15
C VAL A 264 11.23 -17.03 5.31
N SER A 265 11.36 -18.23 5.91
CA SER A 265 11.84 -19.42 5.21
C SER A 265 10.97 -19.79 4.01
N TYR A 266 9.64 -19.65 4.14
CA TYR A 266 8.69 -19.93 3.07
C TYR A 266 8.90 -19.03 1.85
N PHE A 267 9.01 -17.71 2.03
CA PHE A 267 9.25 -16.82 0.90
C PHE A 267 10.64 -17.03 0.28
N ALA A 268 11.68 -17.27 1.10
CA ALA A 268 13.01 -17.61 0.59
C ALA A 268 12.98 -18.90 -0.25
N ALA A 269 12.23 -19.90 0.20
CA ALA A 269 12.01 -21.15 -0.52
C ALA A 269 11.25 -20.93 -1.84
N GLY A 270 10.24 -20.05 -1.85
CA GLY A 270 9.52 -19.65 -3.07
C GLY A 270 10.44 -19.06 -4.14
N ILE A 271 11.26 -18.07 -3.74
CA ILE A 271 12.24 -17.44 -4.64
C ILE A 271 13.16 -18.51 -5.24
N ILE A 272 13.74 -19.37 -4.40
CA ILE A 272 14.66 -20.42 -4.84
C ILE A 272 13.95 -21.42 -5.77
N ALA A 273 12.72 -21.83 -5.46
CA ALA A 273 11.94 -22.74 -6.29
C ALA A 273 11.67 -22.15 -7.68
N HIS A 274 11.31 -20.86 -7.76
CA HIS A 274 11.14 -20.17 -9.04
C HIS A 274 12.43 -20.16 -9.87
N LEU A 275 13.57 -19.85 -9.25
CA LEU A 275 14.86 -19.79 -9.94
C LEU A 275 15.34 -21.18 -10.40
N ILE A 276 15.21 -22.21 -9.57
CA ILE A 276 15.68 -23.58 -9.88
C ILE A 276 14.78 -24.25 -10.94
N SER A 277 13.46 -23.99 -10.90
CA SER A 277 12.47 -24.65 -11.77
C SER A 277 12.64 -24.33 -13.26
N ARG A 278 13.35 -23.24 -13.60
CA ARG A 278 13.69 -22.91 -15.01
C ARG A 278 14.73 -23.85 -15.63
N GLY A 279 15.35 -24.71 -14.84
CA GLY A 279 16.32 -25.69 -15.29
C GLY A 279 17.75 -25.13 -15.42
N GLU A 280 18.69 -26.02 -15.75
CA GLU A 280 20.13 -25.69 -15.77
C GLU A 280 20.50 -24.65 -16.83
N GLN A 281 19.71 -24.51 -17.91
CA GLN A 281 20.01 -23.56 -18.99
C GLN A 281 19.81 -22.10 -18.58
N ALA A 282 18.86 -21.83 -17.70
CA ALA A 282 18.59 -20.49 -17.17
C ALA A 282 19.51 -20.12 -15.99
N TRP A 283 20.21 -21.10 -15.42
CA TRP A 283 21.09 -20.91 -14.28
C TRP A 283 22.49 -20.49 -14.74
N THR A 284 22.84 -19.21 -14.54
CA THR A 284 24.11 -18.65 -15.03
C THR A 284 25.26 -18.74 -14.02
N LEU A 285 24.98 -19.09 -12.76
CA LEU A 285 25.98 -19.37 -11.73
C LEU A 285 26.51 -20.80 -11.83
N SER A 286 27.34 -21.24 -10.88
CA SER A 286 27.93 -22.58 -10.95
C SER A 286 26.88 -23.68 -10.74
N ARG A 287 27.04 -24.79 -11.46
CA ARG A 287 26.18 -25.99 -11.32
C ARG A 287 26.25 -26.58 -9.91
N SER A 288 27.41 -26.51 -9.26
CA SER A 288 27.58 -26.95 -7.87
C SER A 288 26.74 -26.11 -6.91
N GLN A 289 26.70 -24.78 -7.08
CA GLN A 289 25.87 -23.91 -6.27
C GLN A 289 24.39 -24.22 -6.48
N ARG A 290 23.95 -24.46 -7.72
CA ARG A 290 22.57 -24.88 -8.01
C ARG A 290 22.16 -26.15 -7.26
N ASN A 291 23.01 -27.18 -7.32
CA ASN A 291 22.72 -28.47 -6.70
C ASN A 291 22.73 -28.34 -5.17
N SER A 292 23.71 -27.63 -4.61
CA SER A 292 23.75 -27.34 -3.17
C SER A 292 22.51 -26.60 -2.70
N LEU A 293 22.03 -25.63 -3.48
CA LEU A 293 20.84 -24.85 -3.15
C LEU A 293 19.56 -25.70 -3.22
N LEU A 294 19.48 -26.63 -4.17
CA LEU A 294 18.39 -27.59 -4.27
C LEU A 294 18.34 -28.54 -3.06
N ASP A 295 19.51 -29.06 -2.66
CA ASP A 295 19.64 -29.94 -1.49
C ASP A 295 19.30 -29.19 -0.19
N ASP A 296 19.70 -27.92 -0.09
CA ASP A 296 19.41 -27.06 1.05
C ASP A 296 17.92 -26.71 1.15
N LEU A 297 17.30 -26.36 0.02
CA LEU A 297 15.85 -26.14 -0.07
C LEU A 297 15.07 -27.38 0.40
N HIS A 298 15.41 -28.56 -0.11
CA HIS A 298 14.78 -29.81 0.30
C HIS A 298 14.96 -30.07 1.80
N SER A 299 16.18 -29.85 2.32
CA SER A 299 16.49 -30.05 3.73
C SER A 299 15.79 -29.07 4.66
N ALA A 300 15.57 -27.82 4.23
CA ALA A 300 14.86 -26.80 4.99
C ALA A 300 13.37 -27.13 5.10
N ILE A 301 12.71 -27.48 3.98
CA ILE A 301 11.28 -27.80 3.93
C ILE A 301 10.94 -28.98 4.87
N LEU A 302 11.80 -30.01 4.90
CA LEU A 302 11.60 -31.17 5.78
C LEU A 302 11.65 -30.85 7.29
N LYS A 303 12.19 -29.68 7.66
CA LYS A 303 12.38 -29.25 9.06
C LYS A 303 11.38 -28.19 9.50
N TRP A 304 10.50 -27.71 8.62
CA TRP A 304 9.59 -26.63 8.97
C TRP A 304 8.64 -27.04 10.10
N PRO A 305 8.45 -26.16 11.10
CA PRO A 305 7.42 -26.35 12.09
C PRO A 305 6.03 -26.23 11.43
N THR A 306 4.99 -26.68 12.13
CA THR A 306 3.61 -26.39 11.71
C THR A 306 3.41 -24.87 11.71
N PRO A 307 3.05 -24.25 10.57
CA PRO A 307 2.81 -22.81 10.52
C PRO A 307 1.63 -22.41 11.42
N GLU A 308 1.73 -21.25 12.06
CA GLU A 308 0.64 -20.70 12.88
C GLU A 308 -0.44 -20.02 12.03
N CYS A 309 -0.10 -19.61 10.81
CA CYS A 309 -0.99 -18.95 9.86
C CYS A 309 -1.11 -19.73 8.55
N GLU A 310 -2.18 -19.45 7.80
CA GLU A 310 -2.40 -20.02 6.48
C GLU A 310 -1.36 -19.47 5.50
N MET A 311 -0.57 -20.38 4.92
CA MET A 311 0.42 -20.05 3.89
C MET A 311 -0.24 -20.20 2.53
N VAL A 312 -0.43 -19.08 1.84
CA VAL A 312 -1.12 -19.04 0.55
C VAL A 312 -0.09 -19.07 -0.57
N ALA A 313 -0.32 -19.96 -1.54
CA ALA A 313 0.36 -19.91 -2.83
C ALA A 313 -0.43 -18.97 -3.75
N TYR A 314 0.28 -18.06 -4.42
CA TYR A 314 -0.27 -17.17 -5.42
C TYR A 314 -0.04 -17.77 -6.81
#